data_AF-A0A401HT97-F1
#
_entry.id   AF-A0A401HT97-F1
#
_cell.length_a   1.000
_cell.length_b   1.000
_cell.length_c   1.000
_cell.angle_alpha   90.00
_cell.angle_beta   90.00
_cell.angle_gamma   90.00
#
_symmetry.space_group_name_H-M   'P 1'
#
loop_
_entity.id
_entity.type
_entity.pdbx_description
1 polymer ?
#
loop_
_entity_poly.entity_id
_entity_poly.type
_entity_poly.pdbx_seq_one_letter_code
_entity_poly.pdbx_strand_id
1 'polypeptide(L)'
;MRYYTNGFEGFNYEKTPDGKFKLTEVGQTAFQNNTPVPDEYGGGGYQDGQSKINSMIMSDFVYDPDTGEFYNNNYWSSTIEANKTALTTAWQEAYGATNPTDYYIKNNMIDIVPNINTSLGSDSSDVKNKRSQVSDYVKNTSWKMIFAKNEAEYKQLWDKMKTDVVGLGWNEVVAADKAKAEKIVKLRTEAMANQ
;
A
#
# COMPACT_ATOMS: atom_id res chain seq x y z
N MET A 1 -17.55 7.21 18.05
CA MET A 1 -16.91 5.90 17.85
C MET A 1 -15.40 6.10 17.98
N ARG A 2 -14.77 5.59 19.05
CA ARG A 2 -13.34 5.81 19.33
C ARG A 2 -12.42 5.04 18.37
N TYR A 3 -12.82 3.82 18.04
CA TYR A 3 -12.17 2.97 17.04
C TYR A 3 -13.10 2.75 15.86
N TYR A 4 -12.98 3.61 14.86
CA TYR A 4 -13.82 3.58 13.66
C TYR A 4 -13.79 2.24 12.92
N THR A 5 -12.63 1.56 12.91
CA THR A 5 -12.39 0.31 12.18
C THR A 5 -12.46 -0.96 13.04
N ASN A 6 -12.34 -0.85 14.37
CA ASN A 6 -12.28 -2.03 15.27
C ASN A 6 -13.58 -2.30 16.04
N GLY A 7 -14.66 -1.55 15.77
CA GLY A 7 -15.92 -1.71 16.48
C GLY A 7 -15.86 -1.16 17.91
N PHE A 8 -16.47 -1.86 18.88
CA PHE A 8 -16.68 -1.33 20.24
C PHE A 8 -16.24 -2.28 21.36
N GLU A 9 -15.94 -1.68 22.51
CA GLU A 9 -15.50 -2.38 23.72
C GLU A 9 -16.62 -3.30 24.25
N GLY A 10 -16.25 -4.50 24.71
CA GLY A 10 -17.18 -5.52 25.19
C GLY A 10 -17.71 -6.45 24.09
N PHE A 11 -17.61 -6.06 22.81
CA PHE A 11 -17.96 -6.93 21.68
C PHE A 11 -16.74 -7.30 20.85
N ASN A 12 -15.99 -6.31 20.34
CA ASN A 12 -14.83 -6.55 19.49
C ASN A 12 -13.52 -6.62 20.26
N TYR A 13 -13.39 -5.82 21.31
CA TYR A 13 -12.20 -5.75 22.14
C TYR A 13 -12.56 -5.54 23.60
N GLU A 14 -11.62 -5.82 24.49
CA GLU A 14 -11.76 -5.59 25.92
C GLU A 14 -10.49 -4.97 26.49
N LYS A 15 -10.66 -4.21 27.58
CA LYS A 15 -9.56 -3.57 28.29
C LYS A 15 -8.77 -4.58 29.12
N THR A 16 -7.46 -4.56 28.96
CA THR A 16 -6.53 -5.37 29.74
C THR A 16 -6.16 -4.66 31.06
N PRO A 17 -5.66 -5.39 32.08
CA PRO A 17 -5.34 -4.80 33.39
C PRO A 17 -4.32 -3.65 33.36
N ASP A 18 -3.43 -3.64 32.37
CA ASP A 18 -2.44 -2.59 32.12
C ASP A 18 -3.00 -1.39 31.33
N GLY A 19 -4.30 -1.39 31.04
CA GLY A 19 -5.00 -0.28 30.42
C GLY A 19 -5.04 -0.30 28.89
N LYS A 20 -4.46 -1.33 28.26
CA LYS A 20 -4.48 -1.54 26.81
C LYS A 20 -5.72 -2.32 26.36
N PHE A 21 -5.78 -2.68 25.08
CA PHE A 21 -6.88 -3.47 24.53
C PHE A 21 -6.40 -4.78 23.93
N LYS A 22 -7.28 -5.78 23.96
CA LYS A 22 -7.13 -7.04 23.22
C LYS A 22 -8.43 -7.40 22.52
N LEU A 23 -8.33 -8.05 21.36
CA LEU A 23 -9.52 -8.54 20.66
C LEU A 23 -10.19 -9.67 21.45
N THR A 24 -11.52 -9.66 21.48
CA THR A 24 -12.31 -10.82 21.94
C THR A 24 -12.26 -11.93 20.87
N GLU A 25 -12.71 -13.13 21.20
CA GLU A 25 -12.84 -14.22 20.22
C GLU A 25 -13.78 -13.83 19.07
N VAL A 26 -14.88 -13.15 19.39
CA VAL A 26 -15.80 -12.58 18.41
C VAL A 26 -15.10 -11.54 17.56
N GLY A 27 -14.39 -10.59 18.16
CA GLY A 27 -13.72 -9.49 17.48
C GLY A 27 -12.68 -9.93 16.44
N GLN A 28 -12.03 -11.08 16.66
CA GLN A 28 -11.07 -11.65 15.71
C GLN A 28 -11.71 -12.09 14.39
N THR A 29 -12.99 -12.47 14.41
CA THR A 29 -13.67 -13.08 13.25
C THR A 29 -14.96 -12.37 12.84
N ALA A 30 -15.40 -11.37 13.59
CA ALA A 30 -16.69 -10.70 13.41
C ALA A 30 -16.91 -10.18 11.99
N PHE A 31 -15.86 -9.61 11.40
CA PHE A 31 -15.90 -9.09 10.04
C PHE A 31 -15.98 -10.22 9.01
N GLN A 32 -15.13 -11.24 9.12
CA GLN A 32 -15.04 -12.36 8.17
C GLN A 32 -16.32 -13.20 8.18
N ASN A 33 -16.88 -13.44 9.37
CA ASN A 33 -18.06 -14.26 9.56
C ASN A 33 -19.37 -13.49 9.43
N ASN A 34 -19.30 -12.16 9.26
CA ASN A 34 -20.45 -11.27 9.36
C ASN A 34 -21.29 -11.55 10.62
N THR A 35 -20.61 -11.69 11.77
CA THR A 35 -21.21 -12.17 13.02
C THR A 35 -22.44 -11.36 13.39
N PRO A 36 -23.55 -12.00 13.81
CA PRO A 36 -24.73 -11.29 14.30
C PRO A 36 -24.38 -10.35 15.46
N VAL A 37 -24.77 -9.10 15.30
CA VAL A 37 -24.62 -8.07 16.35
C VAL A 37 -25.84 -8.18 17.28
N PRO A 38 -25.66 -8.12 18.61
CA PRO A 38 -26.78 -8.14 19.56
C PRO A 38 -27.79 -7.01 19.33
N ASP A 39 -29.06 -7.27 19.62
CA ASP A 39 -30.17 -6.30 19.42
C ASP A 39 -29.96 -4.99 20.20
N GLU A 40 -29.33 -5.06 21.38
CA GLU A 40 -28.99 -3.87 22.19
C GLU A 40 -28.04 -2.89 21.47
N TYR A 41 -27.30 -3.37 20.46
CA TYR A 41 -26.41 -2.57 19.62
C TYR A 41 -26.98 -2.30 18.22
N GLY A 42 -28.25 -2.66 17.98
CA GLY A 42 -28.96 -2.40 16.72
C GLY A 42 -29.20 -3.62 15.84
N GLY A 43 -28.70 -4.81 16.21
CA GLY A 43 -28.94 -6.04 15.46
C GLY A 43 -28.22 -6.10 14.11
N GLY A 44 -28.56 -7.12 13.30
CA GLY A 44 -28.00 -7.32 11.95
C GLY A 44 -26.65 -8.02 11.94
N GLY A 45 -26.00 -8.07 10.78
CA GLY A 45 -24.63 -8.59 10.64
C GLY A 45 -23.59 -7.51 10.89
N TYR A 46 -22.42 -7.88 11.41
CA TYR A 46 -21.34 -6.94 11.69
C TYR A 46 -20.91 -6.09 10.47
N GLN A 47 -20.98 -6.64 9.26
CA GLN A 47 -20.67 -5.93 8.01
C GLN A 47 -21.72 -4.87 7.67
N ASP A 48 -22.95 -4.99 8.19
CA ASP A 48 -24.02 -4.03 7.93
C ASP A 48 -23.68 -2.67 8.55
N GLY A 49 -23.04 -2.68 9.73
CA GLY A 49 -22.59 -1.50 10.47
C GLY A 49 -21.32 -0.83 9.91
N GLN A 50 -20.68 -1.41 8.89
CA GLN A 50 -19.51 -0.78 8.25
C GLN A 50 -19.90 0.55 7.60
N SER A 51 -19.03 1.55 7.76
CA SER A 51 -19.25 2.87 7.17
C SER A 51 -19.41 2.77 5.66
N LYS A 52 -20.53 3.29 5.16
CA LYS A 52 -20.80 3.35 3.71
C LYS A 52 -20.05 4.49 3.02
N ILE A 53 -19.45 5.38 3.80
CA ILE A 53 -18.58 6.45 3.31
C ILE A 53 -17.14 5.99 3.54
N ASN A 54 -16.42 5.71 2.46
CA ASN A 54 -15.00 5.32 2.51
C ASN A 54 -14.11 6.53 2.83
N SER A 55 -14.27 7.07 4.04
CA SER A 55 -13.44 8.13 4.61
C SER A 55 -12.88 7.66 5.94
N MET A 56 -11.59 7.94 6.18
CA MET A 56 -10.94 7.71 7.45
C MET A 56 -10.84 9.04 8.19
N ILE A 57 -11.46 9.13 9.37
CA ILE A 57 -11.41 10.32 10.23
C ILE A 57 -10.01 10.49 10.83
N MET A 58 -9.34 9.37 11.14
CA MET A 58 -7.93 9.32 11.53
C MET A 58 -7.24 8.16 10.82
N SER A 59 -5.93 8.26 10.60
CA SER A 59 -5.13 7.16 10.08
C SER A 59 -5.06 6.02 11.10
N ASP A 60 -5.08 4.80 10.60
CA ASP A 60 -4.86 3.56 11.35
C ASP A 60 -3.54 3.56 12.14
N PHE A 61 -2.58 4.37 11.73
CA PHE A 61 -1.25 4.52 12.33
C PHE A 61 -1.13 5.71 13.28
N VAL A 62 -2.26 6.29 13.73
CA VAL A 62 -2.25 7.25 14.83
C VAL A 62 -2.26 6.50 16.16
N TYR A 63 -1.51 6.99 17.15
CA TYR A 63 -1.55 6.47 18.51
C TYR A 63 -2.82 6.90 19.22
N ASP A 64 -3.50 5.96 19.85
CA ASP A 64 -4.52 6.26 20.85
C ASP A 64 -3.82 6.80 22.12
N PRO A 65 -4.13 8.03 22.55
CA PRO A 65 -3.44 8.67 23.67
C PRO A 65 -3.66 7.97 25.01
N ASP A 66 -4.71 7.17 25.21
CA ASP A 66 -4.93 6.51 26.49
C ASP A 66 -4.21 5.15 26.57
N THR A 67 -4.03 4.45 25.44
CA THR A 67 -3.36 3.14 25.43
C THR A 67 -1.89 3.21 25.03
N GLY A 68 -1.50 4.29 24.33
CA GLY A 68 -0.18 4.42 23.73
C GLY A 68 0.05 3.43 22.57
N GLU A 69 -1.00 2.79 22.05
CA GLU A 69 -0.95 1.85 20.93
C GLU A 69 -1.70 2.41 19.71
N PHE A 70 -1.47 1.86 18.53
CA PHE A 70 -2.14 2.34 17.33
C PHE A 70 -3.65 2.12 17.38
N TYR A 71 -4.40 2.97 16.65
CA TYR A 71 -5.81 2.72 16.41
C TYR A 71 -6.04 1.40 15.65
N ASN A 72 -5.09 0.93 14.86
CA ASN A 72 -5.18 -0.37 14.18
C ASN A 72 -4.86 -1.55 15.11
N ASN A 73 -5.83 -2.43 15.31
CA ASN A 73 -5.72 -3.57 16.23
C ASN A 73 -4.64 -4.59 15.84
N ASN A 74 -4.22 -4.64 14.58
CA ASN A 74 -3.17 -5.56 14.13
C ASN A 74 -1.82 -5.24 14.77
N TYR A 75 -1.64 -4.01 15.27
CA TYR A 75 -0.41 -3.55 15.90
C TYR A 75 -0.51 -3.45 17.43
N TRP A 76 -1.62 -3.86 18.04
CA TRP A 76 -1.71 -3.97 19.48
C TRP A 76 -0.75 -5.05 19.97
N SER A 77 -0.08 -4.81 21.11
CA SER A 77 0.85 -5.80 21.68
C SER A 77 0.18 -7.14 21.94
N SER A 78 -1.09 -7.15 22.37
CA SER A 78 -1.87 -8.38 22.55
C SER A 78 -2.09 -9.15 21.25
N THR A 79 -2.33 -8.45 20.15
CA THR A 79 -2.59 -9.05 18.83
C THR A 79 -1.30 -9.61 18.24
N ILE A 80 -0.20 -8.85 18.37
CA ILE A 80 1.13 -9.29 17.96
C ILE A 80 1.51 -10.56 18.74
N GLU A 81 1.27 -10.58 20.06
CA GLU A 81 1.56 -11.74 20.91
C GLU A 81 0.71 -12.95 20.52
N ALA A 82 -0.61 -12.76 20.35
CA ALA A 82 -1.53 -13.83 19.97
C ALA A 82 -1.19 -14.46 18.61
N ASN A 83 -0.58 -13.69 17.70
CA ASN A 83 -0.20 -14.13 16.36
C ASN A 83 1.23 -14.68 16.27
N LYS A 84 1.97 -14.78 17.38
CA LYS A 84 3.31 -15.39 17.35
C LYS A 84 3.22 -16.88 16.97
N THR A 85 4.12 -17.29 16.08
CA THR A 85 4.29 -18.66 15.63
C THR A 85 5.72 -19.12 15.86
N ALA A 86 5.96 -20.44 15.81
CA ALA A 86 7.31 -20.98 15.84
C ALA A 86 8.20 -20.39 14.73
N LEU A 87 7.62 -20.14 13.54
CA LEU A 87 8.34 -19.54 12.42
C LEU A 87 8.73 -18.09 12.71
N THR A 88 7.84 -17.28 13.29
CA THR A 88 8.18 -15.89 13.62
C THR A 88 9.27 -15.83 14.69
N THR A 89 9.23 -16.70 15.70
CA THR A 89 10.27 -16.78 16.73
C THR A 89 11.62 -17.20 16.14
N ALA A 90 11.65 -18.29 15.35
CA ALA A 90 12.88 -18.75 14.71
C ALA A 90 13.47 -17.69 13.76
N TRP A 91 12.62 -16.95 13.05
CA TRP A 91 13.06 -15.84 12.21
C TRP A 91 13.66 -14.70 13.05
N GLN A 92 13.01 -14.31 14.15
CA GLN A 92 13.52 -13.25 15.04
C GLN A 92 14.88 -13.62 15.64
N GLU A 93 15.07 -14.88 16.04
CA GLU A 93 16.35 -15.41 16.54
C GLU A 93 17.43 -15.42 15.45
N ALA A 94 17.09 -15.88 14.24
CA ALA A 94 18.04 -15.99 13.14
C ALA A 94 18.55 -14.63 12.66
N TYR A 95 17.71 -13.59 12.68
CA TYR A 95 18.02 -12.27 12.15
C TYR A 95 18.26 -11.19 13.22
N GLY A 96 18.11 -11.52 14.50
CA GLY A 96 18.32 -10.57 15.61
C GLY A 96 17.42 -9.32 15.54
N ALA A 97 16.22 -9.48 15.00
CA ALA A 97 15.31 -8.37 14.69
C ALA A 97 13.86 -8.75 15.01
N THR A 98 13.06 -7.77 15.41
CA THR A 98 11.67 -8.01 15.82
C THR A 98 10.75 -8.35 14.64
N ASN A 99 11.03 -7.76 13.47
CA ASN A 99 10.30 -7.99 12.23
C ASN A 99 11.20 -7.61 11.02
N PRO A 100 10.78 -7.90 9.77
CA PRO A 100 11.58 -7.60 8.58
C PRO A 100 11.94 -6.12 8.43
N THR A 101 11.03 -5.20 8.79
CA THR A 101 11.31 -3.75 8.69
C THR A 101 12.43 -3.33 9.65
N ASP A 102 12.40 -3.80 10.91
CA ASP A 102 13.46 -3.58 11.89
C ASP A 102 14.81 -4.13 11.39
N TYR A 103 14.81 -5.33 10.81
CA TYR A 103 16.01 -5.91 10.20
C TYR A 103 16.55 -5.03 9.07
N TYR A 104 15.71 -4.59 8.14
CA TYR A 104 16.17 -3.76 7.02
C TYR A 104 16.70 -2.41 7.46
N ILE A 105 16.09 -1.77 8.46
CA ILE A 105 16.58 -0.51 9.03
C ILE A 105 17.95 -0.72 9.68
N LYS A 106 18.09 -1.72 10.56
CA LYS A 106 19.35 -2.03 11.25
C LYS A 106 20.51 -2.32 10.29
N ASN A 107 20.21 -2.89 9.13
CA ASN A 107 21.21 -3.32 8.15
C ASN A 107 21.36 -2.36 6.96
N ASN A 108 20.74 -1.16 7.00
CA ASN A 108 20.77 -0.20 5.90
C ASN A 108 20.33 -0.80 4.55
N MET A 109 19.31 -1.66 4.57
CA MET A 109 18.76 -2.34 3.39
C MET A 109 17.49 -1.67 2.85
N ILE A 110 17.06 -0.57 3.47
CA ILE A 110 15.89 0.20 3.06
C ILE A 110 16.11 1.69 3.29
N ASP A 111 15.66 2.51 2.35
CA ASP A 111 15.57 3.95 2.53
C ASP A 111 14.15 4.34 2.96
N ILE A 112 14.02 5.12 4.02
CA ILE A 112 12.73 5.68 4.44
C ILE A 112 12.42 6.87 3.55
N VAL A 113 11.34 6.76 2.77
CA VAL A 113 10.90 7.81 1.86
C VAL A 113 9.60 8.42 2.37
N PRO A 114 9.52 9.74 2.59
CA PRO A 114 8.29 10.38 3.03
C PRO A 114 7.14 10.13 2.05
N ASN A 115 5.95 9.89 2.62
CA ASN A 115 4.74 9.85 1.83
C ASN A 115 4.39 11.26 1.36
N ILE A 116 4.23 11.44 0.04
CA ILE A 116 3.82 12.71 -0.57
C ILE A 116 2.42 12.54 -1.12
N ASN A 117 1.44 13.11 -0.41
CA ASN A 117 0.05 13.14 -0.88
C ASN A 117 -0.18 14.38 -1.75
N THR A 118 0.22 14.31 -3.03
CA THR A 118 0.01 15.39 -4.01
C THR A 118 -0.62 14.84 -5.28
N SER A 119 -1.44 15.66 -5.93
CA SER A 119 -1.77 15.45 -7.34
C SER A 119 -0.57 15.81 -8.23
N LEU A 120 -0.28 14.95 -9.20
CA LEU A 120 0.70 15.18 -10.26
C LEU A 120 0.06 15.75 -11.54
N GLY A 121 -1.24 16.03 -11.51
CA GLY A 121 -2.01 16.48 -12.66
C GLY A 121 -2.29 15.37 -13.67
N SER A 122 -2.99 15.71 -14.75
CA SER A 122 -3.27 14.84 -15.88
C SER A 122 -2.39 15.19 -17.08
N ASP A 123 -2.11 14.20 -17.93
CA ASP A 123 -1.50 14.45 -19.24
C ASP A 123 -2.39 15.39 -20.07
N SER A 124 -1.74 16.26 -20.86
CA SER A 124 -2.42 17.01 -21.91
C SER A 124 -2.99 16.04 -22.96
N SER A 125 -4.00 16.48 -23.73
CA SER A 125 -4.58 15.66 -24.80
C SER A 125 -3.53 15.20 -25.82
N ASP A 126 -2.54 16.05 -26.12
CA ASP A 126 -1.44 15.72 -27.02
C ASP A 126 -0.53 14.61 -26.46
N VAL A 127 -0.09 14.72 -25.20
CA VAL A 127 0.72 13.67 -24.55
C VAL A 127 -0.06 12.36 -24.44
N LYS A 128 -1.36 12.41 -24.12
CA LYS A 128 -2.23 11.22 -24.11
C LYS A 128 -2.28 10.53 -25.46
N ASN A 129 -2.45 11.29 -26.54
CA ASN A 129 -2.50 10.76 -27.90
C ASN A 129 -1.17 10.11 -28.31
N LYS A 130 -0.05 10.82 -28.10
CA LYS A 130 1.30 10.28 -28.35
C LYS A 130 1.54 8.99 -27.54
N ARG A 131 1.20 9.00 -26.25
CA ARG A 131 1.34 7.82 -25.37
C ARG A 131 0.51 6.64 -25.86
N SER A 132 -0.72 6.87 -26.34
CA SER A 132 -1.56 5.81 -26.91
C SER A 132 -0.91 5.21 -28.16
N GLN A 133 -0.45 6.05 -29.08
CA GLN A 133 0.20 5.60 -30.33
C GLN A 133 1.47 4.80 -30.04
N VAL A 134 2.32 5.29 -29.14
CA VAL A 134 3.51 4.59 -28.67
C VAL A 134 3.13 3.24 -28.03
N SER A 135 2.15 3.22 -27.12
CA SER A 135 1.68 2.00 -26.46
C SER A 135 1.24 0.95 -27.48
N ASP A 136 0.38 1.32 -28.42
CA ASP A 136 -0.19 0.38 -29.39
C ASP A 136 0.89 -0.13 -30.34
N TYR A 137 1.80 0.74 -30.78
CA TYR A 137 2.91 0.36 -31.63
C TYR A 137 3.89 -0.59 -30.93
N VAL A 138 4.28 -0.30 -29.69
CA VAL A 138 5.16 -1.16 -28.89
C VAL A 138 4.50 -2.52 -28.64
N LYS A 139 3.23 -2.56 -28.22
CA LYS A 139 2.49 -3.81 -27.99
C LYS A 139 2.44 -4.69 -29.24
N ASN A 140 2.08 -4.10 -30.38
CA ASN A 140 1.98 -4.84 -31.64
C ASN A 140 3.35 -5.34 -32.12
N THR A 141 4.39 -4.53 -31.97
CA THR A 141 5.74 -4.90 -32.39
C THR A 141 6.36 -5.93 -31.46
N SER A 142 6.15 -5.83 -30.15
CA SER A 142 6.62 -6.83 -29.18
C SER A 142 6.01 -8.20 -29.43
N TRP A 143 4.74 -8.27 -29.83
CA TRP A 143 4.13 -9.54 -30.24
C TRP A 143 4.82 -10.16 -31.46
N LYS A 144 5.12 -9.35 -32.48
CA LYS A 144 5.89 -9.82 -33.65
C LYS A 144 7.29 -10.29 -33.25
N MET A 145 7.94 -9.61 -32.32
CA MET A 145 9.26 -9.99 -31.80
C MET A 145 9.23 -11.34 -31.07
N ILE A 146 8.20 -11.62 -30.27
CA ILE A 146 8.03 -12.92 -29.59
C ILE A 146 7.96 -14.07 -30.60
N PHE A 147 7.33 -13.84 -31.76
CA PHE A 147 7.17 -14.83 -32.83
C PHE A 147 8.20 -14.69 -33.97
N ALA A 148 9.28 -13.94 -33.77
CA ALA A 148 10.33 -13.81 -34.76
C ALA A 148 10.97 -15.17 -35.05
N LYS A 149 11.22 -15.47 -36.32
CA LYS A 149 11.80 -16.75 -36.78
C LYS A 149 13.18 -17.01 -36.21
N ASN A 150 13.95 -15.94 -35.97
CA ASN A 150 15.32 -15.99 -35.47
C ASN A 150 15.74 -14.65 -34.85
N GLU A 151 16.93 -14.65 -34.27
CA GLU A 151 17.51 -13.46 -33.62
C GLU A 151 17.72 -12.28 -34.59
N ALA A 152 18.01 -12.53 -35.86
CA ALA A 152 18.20 -11.46 -36.84
C ALA A 152 16.90 -10.70 -37.12
N GLU A 153 15.79 -11.41 -37.30
CA GLU A 153 14.45 -10.81 -37.45
C GLU A 153 14.03 -10.07 -36.17
N TYR A 154 14.27 -10.66 -35.00
CA TYR A 154 14.02 -10.01 -33.72
C TYR A 154 14.77 -8.67 -33.61
N LYS A 155 16.08 -8.65 -33.92
CA LYS A 155 16.91 -7.44 -33.84
C LYS A 155 16.45 -6.38 -34.83
N GLN A 156 16.09 -6.76 -36.05
CA GLN A 156 15.53 -5.84 -37.03
C GLN A 156 14.23 -5.18 -36.53
N LEU A 157 13.31 -5.96 -35.96
CA LEU A 157 12.08 -5.45 -35.37
C LEU A 157 12.36 -4.52 -34.19
N TRP A 158 13.29 -4.89 -33.32
CA TRP A 158 13.70 -4.09 -32.15
C TRP A 158 14.31 -2.74 -32.55
N ASP A 159 15.28 -2.74 -33.48
CA ASP A 159 15.96 -1.53 -33.92
C ASP A 159 15.01 -0.59 -34.67
N LYS A 160 14.11 -1.15 -35.48
CA LYS A 160 13.03 -0.37 -36.09
C LYS A 160 12.09 0.21 -35.03
N MET A 161 11.69 -0.59 -34.04
CA MET A 161 10.76 -0.13 -33.01
C MET A 161 11.32 1.08 -32.24
N LYS A 162 12.58 1.00 -31.79
CA LYS A 162 13.25 2.11 -31.10
C LYS A 162 13.27 3.39 -31.92
N THR A 163 13.50 3.29 -33.23
CA THR A 163 13.52 4.43 -34.13
C THR A 163 12.12 5.02 -34.32
N ASP A 164 11.14 4.16 -34.59
CA ASP A 164 9.77 4.57 -34.88
C ASP A 164 9.10 5.22 -33.66
N VAL A 165 9.30 4.70 -32.45
CA VAL A 165 8.68 5.30 -31.25
C VAL A 165 9.18 6.72 -30.98
N VAL A 166 10.43 7.05 -31.34
CA VAL A 166 10.93 8.44 -31.27
C VAL A 166 10.13 9.34 -32.21
N GLY A 167 9.86 8.89 -33.43
CA GLY A 167 9.00 9.61 -34.39
C GLY A 167 7.53 9.73 -33.96
N LEU A 168 7.04 8.79 -33.13
CA LEU A 168 5.70 8.84 -32.52
C LEU A 168 5.62 9.75 -31.28
N GLY A 169 6.74 10.35 -30.87
CA GLY A 169 6.79 11.29 -29.74
C GLY A 169 7.13 10.64 -28.39
N TRP A 170 7.91 9.55 -28.39
CA TRP A 170 8.42 8.91 -27.16
C TRP A 170 9.12 9.91 -26.24
N ASN A 171 9.94 10.80 -26.80
CA ASN A 171 10.74 11.74 -26.01
C ASN A 171 9.86 12.75 -25.25
N GLU A 172 8.77 13.21 -25.85
CA GLU A 172 7.82 14.12 -25.24
C GLU A 172 7.03 13.44 -24.11
N VAL A 173 6.64 12.18 -24.32
CA VAL A 173 6.01 11.36 -23.27
C VAL A 173 6.97 11.16 -22.09
N VAL A 174 8.23 10.80 -22.36
CA VAL A 174 9.27 10.65 -21.33
C VAL A 174 9.55 11.97 -20.61
N ALA A 175 9.60 13.10 -21.33
CA ALA A 175 9.82 14.41 -20.71
C ALA A 175 8.66 14.79 -19.77
N ALA A 176 7.41 14.53 -20.16
CA ALA A 176 6.24 14.76 -19.31
C ALA A 176 6.27 13.90 -18.04
N ASP A 177 6.65 12.63 -18.15
CA ASP A 177 6.77 11.73 -17.00
C ASP A 177 7.94 12.10 -16.10
N LYS A 178 9.08 12.50 -16.69
CA LYS A 178 10.27 12.96 -15.96
C LYS A 178 9.95 14.19 -15.12
N ALA A 179 9.25 15.19 -15.68
CA ALA A 179 8.85 16.38 -14.93
C ALA A 179 7.99 16.04 -13.69
N LYS A 180 7.08 15.06 -13.80
CA LYS A 180 6.30 14.57 -12.66
C LYS A 180 7.17 13.84 -11.63
N ALA A 181 8.09 12.99 -12.09
CA ALA A 181 9.02 12.29 -11.22
C ALA A 181 9.93 13.26 -10.45
N GLU A 182 10.47 14.28 -11.12
CA GLU A 182 11.27 15.34 -10.50
C GLU A 182 10.48 16.11 -9.44
N LYS A 183 9.19 16.38 -9.68
CA LYS A 183 8.30 16.98 -8.66
C LYS A 183 8.20 16.09 -7.41
N ILE A 184 8.06 14.78 -7.57
CA ILE A 184 8.01 13.84 -6.44
C ILE A 184 9.34 13.87 -5.67
N VAL A 185 10.48 13.81 -6.37
CA VAL A 185 11.82 13.86 -5.74
C VAL A 185 12.00 15.14 -4.94
N LYS A 186 11.62 16.28 -5.51
CA LYS A 186 11.67 17.57 -4.82
C LYS A 186 10.82 17.57 -3.55
N LEU A 187 9.55 17.15 -3.64
CA LEU A 187 8.64 17.12 -2.48
C LEU A 187 9.13 16.18 -1.38
N ARG A 188 9.73 15.04 -1.75
CA ARG A 188 10.36 14.13 -0.78
C ARG A 188 11.55 14.78 -0.09
N THR A 189 12.41 15.46 -0.85
CA THR A 189 13.57 16.18 -0.30
C THR A 189 13.13 17.28 0.68
N GLU A 190 12.10 18.05 0.32
CA GLU A 190 11.52 19.08 1.19
C GLU A 190 10.88 18.48 2.45
N ALA A 191 10.17 17.35 2.33
CA ALA A 191 9.59 16.67 3.48
C ALA A 191 10.66 16.13 4.45
N MET A 192 11.76 15.60 3.94
CA MET A 192 12.89 15.14 4.77
C MET A 192 13.61 16.30 5.48
N ALA A 193 13.70 17.48 4.85
CA ALA A 193 14.34 18.65 5.45
C ALA A 193 13.52 19.29 6.59
N ASN A 194 12.23 18.97 6.68
CA ASN A 194 11.31 19.48 7.70
C ASN A 194 11.02 18.47 8.84
N GLN A 195 11.72 17.32 8.86
CA GLN A 195 11.73 16.36 9.99
C GLN A 195 12.83 16.69 10.98
#